data_AF-A0A660V3Q9-F1
#
_entry.id   AF-A0A660V3Q9-F1
#
_cell.length_a   1.000
_cell.length_b   1.000
_cell.length_c   1.000
_cell.angle_alpha   90.00
_cell.angle_beta   90.00
_cell.angle_gamma   90.00
#
_symmetry.space_group_name_H-M   'P 1'
#
loop_
_entity.id
_entity.type
_entity.pdbx_description
1 polymer ?
#
loop_
_entity_poly.entity_id
_entity_poly.type
_entity_poly.pdbx_seq_one_letter_code
_entity_poly.pdbx_strand_id
1 'polypeptide(L)'
;MAEKAFCPNCGTESIKEGKRITCEKCDAVFVVKKDGSHIESLGRLEDHERRLRALEGKGQNEEQPAESLDQDEDQPTEPTGQDEDQPAEVTDQEDDLW
;
A
#
# COMPACT_ATOMS: atom_id res chain seq x y z
N MET A 1 27.76 18.84 -1.75
CA MET A 1 26.83 19.41 -0.73
C MET A 1 25.52 18.68 -0.92
N ALA A 2 25.01 18.05 0.12
CA ALA A 2 23.72 17.36 0.09
C ALA A 2 22.60 18.38 0.27
N GLU A 3 21.58 18.33 -0.58
CA GLU A 3 20.41 19.21 -0.56
C GLU A 3 19.13 18.38 -0.32
N LYS A 4 18.11 18.99 0.27
CA LYS A 4 16.79 18.37 0.41
C LYS A 4 16.12 18.29 -0.96
N ALA A 5 15.54 17.13 -1.27
CA ALA A 5 14.77 16.90 -2.48
C ALA A 5 13.58 15.97 -2.18
N PHE A 6 12.79 15.68 -3.21
CA PHE A 6 11.69 14.71 -3.13
C PHE A 6 12.01 13.49 -4.00
N CYS A 7 11.67 12.31 -3.49
CA CYS A 7 11.81 11.06 -4.23
C CYS A 7 10.94 11.08 -5.48
N PRO A 8 11.48 10.81 -6.68
CA PRO A 8 10.68 10.74 -7.91
C PRO A 8 9.65 9.60 -7.92
N ASN A 9 9.84 8.57 -7.07
CA ASN A 9 8.96 7.41 -7.00
C ASN A 9 7.83 7.60 -5.97
N CYS A 10 8.16 7.92 -4.72
CA CYS A 10 7.18 7.96 -3.62
C CYS A 10 6.85 9.36 -3.11
N GLY A 11 7.49 10.41 -3.64
CA GLY A 11 7.23 11.80 -3.25
C GLY A 11 7.68 12.20 -1.84
N THR A 12 8.29 11.31 -1.06
CA THR A 12 8.78 11.64 0.29
C THR A 12 10.12 12.36 0.23
N GLU A 13 10.47 13.05 1.33
CA GLU A 13 11.75 13.73 1.47
C GLU A 13 12.91 12.75 1.21
N SER A 14 13.93 13.23 0.51
CA SER A 14 15.07 12.47 0.03
C SER A 14 16.30 13.37 -0.03
N ILE A 15 17.47 12.76 -0.05
CA ILE A 15 18.75 13.47 -0.05
C ILE A 15 19.25 13.53 -1.49
N LYS A 16 19.51 14.73 -2.00
CA LYS A 16 20.09 14.93 -3.33
C LYS A 16 21.55 15.35 -3.24
N GLU A 17 22.39 14.69 -4.01
CA GLU A 17 23.82 14.98 -4.13
C GLU A 17 24.17 15.13 -5.62
N GLY A 18 24.20 16.37 -6.09
CA GLY A 18 24.41 16.67 -7.50
C GLY A 18 23.26 16.17 -8.36
N LYS A 19 23.49 15.09 -9.12
CA LYS A 19 22.46 14.44 -9.95
C LYS A 19 21.82 13.23 -9.29
N ARG A 20 22.32 12.78 -8.14
CA ARG A 20 21.80 11.60 -7.44
C ARG A 20 20.76 12.02 -6.42
N ILE A 21 19.67 11.26 -6.31
CA ILE A 21 18.65 11.38 -5.27
C ILE A 21 18.57 10.03 -4.56
N THR A 22 18.86 10.01 -3.27
CA THR A 22 18.77 8.82 -2.42
C THR A 22 17.51 8.91 -1.57
N CYS A 23 16.63 7.91 -1.69
CA CYS A 23 15.42 7.79 -0.91
C CYS A 23 15.52 6.62 0.06
N GLU A 24 15.49 6.89 1.36
CA GLU A 24 15.52 5.85 2.40
C GLU A 24 14.23 5.03 2.44
N LYS A 25 13.10 5.64 2.05
CA LYS A 25 11.79 4.99 2.10
C LYS A 25 11.60 3.96 0.98
N CYS A 26 12.05 4.30 -0.22
CA CYS A 26 12.08 3.37 -1.35
C CYS A 26 13.32 2.49 -1.38
N ASP A 27 14.31 2.78 -0.51
CA ASP A 27 15.62 2.13 -0.53
C ASP A 27 16.20 2.18 -1.96
N ALA A 28 16.24 3.37 -2.55
CA ALA A 28 16.56 3.55 -3.97
C ALA A 28 17.40 4.80 -4.22
N VAL A 29 18.28 4.71 -5.22
CA VAL A 29 19.08 5.82 -5.75
C VAL A 29 18.64 6.11 -7.17
N PHE A 30 18.28 7.37 -7.42
CA PHE A 30 17.88 7.87 -8.72
C PHE A 30 18.94 8.82 -9.27
N VAL A 31 19.17 8.80 -10.58
CA VAL A 31 20.01 9.77 -11.29
C VAL A 31 19.14 10.65 -12.17
N VAL A 32 19.21 11.95 -11.94
CA VAL A 32 18.52 12.97 -12.73
C VAL A 32 19.31 13.28 -14.00
N LYS A 33 18.68 13.04 -15.15
CA LYS A 33 19.15 13.36 -16.50
C LYS A 33 18.20 14.39 -17.14
N LYS A 34 18.50 14.79 -18.38
CA LYS A 34 17.70 15.79 -19.12
C LYS A 34 16.29 15.29 -19.49
N ASP A 35 16.16 13.98 -19.67
CA ASP A 35 14.94 13.25 -20.05
C ASP A 35 14.11 12.81 -18.84
N GLY A 36 14.62 12.98 -17.62
CA GLY A 36 13.94 12.60 -16.39
C GLY A 36 14.87 11.91 -15.38
N SER A 37 14.28 11.37 -14.32
CA SER A 37 14.97 10.57 -13.32
C SER A 37 14.99 9.10 -13.69
N HIS A 38 16.16 8.47 -13.61
CA HIS A 38 16.36 7.03 -13.83
C HIS A 38 16.78 6.36 -12.53
N ILE A 39 16.39 5.09 -12.33
CA ILE A 39 16.87 4.30 -11.19
C ILE A 39 18.31 3.87 -11.48
N GLU A 40 19.24 4.24 -10.60
CA GLU A 40 20.65 3.79 -10.65
C GLU A 40 20.85 2.52 -9.83
N SER A 41 20.24 2.46 -8.64
CA SER A 41 20.26 1.27 -7.79
C SER A 41 19.01 1.16 -6.94
N LEU A 42 18.58 -0.06 -6.69
CA LEU A 42 17.64 -0.40 -5.63
C LEU A 42 18.40 -1.05 -4.48
N GLY A 43 17.79 -1.07 -3.30
CA GLY A 43 18.29 -1.73 -2.11
C GLY A 43 18.72 -3.16 -2.39
N ARG A 44 19.71 -3.62 -1.63
CA ARG A 44 20.26 -4.96 -1.81
C ARG A 44 19.22 -6.02 -1.49
N LEU A 45 19.16 -7.07 -2.32
CA LEU A 45 18.23 -8.18 -2.13
C LEU A 45 18.49 -8.87 -0.77
N GLU A 46 19.74 -8.98 -0.35
CA GLU A 46 20.09 -9.58 0.95
C GLU A 46 19.49 -8.82 2.14
N ASP A 47 19.37 -7.49 2.04
CA ASP A 47 18.75 -6.66 3.08
C ASP A 47 17.23 -6.79 3.09
N HIS A 48 16.63 -7.13 1.95
CA HIS A 48 15.22 -7.49 1.88
C HIS A 48 14.96 -8.88 2.51
N GLU A 49 15.72 -9.90 2.14
CA GLU A 49 15.62 -11.26 2.70
C GLU A 49 15.86 -11.27 4.22
N ARG A 50 16.82 -10.49 4.71
CA ARG A 50 17.07 -10.33 6.14
C ARG A 50 15.85 -9.75 6.86
N ARG A 51 15.20 -8.73 6.27
CA ARG A 51 13.99 -8.13 6.84
C ARG A 51 12.82 -9.11 6.84
N LEU A 52 12.62 -9.86 5.76
CA LEU A 52 11.61 -10.91 5.70
C LEU A 52 11.82 -11.95 6.79
N ARG A 53 13.03 -12.50 6.91
CA ARG A 53 13.37 -13.47 7.96
C ARG A 53 13.15 -12.91 9.37
N ALA A 54 13.44 -11.63 9.60
CA ALA A 54 13.21 -10.99 10.89
C ALA A 54 11.71 -10.82 11.21
N LEU A 55 10.86 -10.64 10.19
CA LEU A 55 9.40 -10.58 10.36
C LEU A 55 8.81 -11.99 10.55
N GLU A 56 9.25 -12.96 9.76
CA GLU A 56 8.85 -14.36 9.88
C GLU A 56 9.25 -14.96 11.23
N GLY A 57 10.45 -14.63 11.73
CA GLY A 57 10.93 -15.08 13.03
C GLY A 57 10.25 -14.39 14.23
N LYS A 58 9.63 -13.22 14.03
CA LYS A 58 8.83 -12.54 15.07
C LYS A 58 7.42 -13.12 15.19
N GLY A 59 6.85 -13.64 14.10
CA GLY A 59 5.52 -14.26 14.09
C GLY A 59 5.42 -15.61 14.82
N GLN A 60 6.53 -16.21 15.26
CA GLN A 60 6.54 -17.48 16.00
C GLN A 60 6.78 -17.31 17.51
N ASN A 61 6.97 -16.09 18.00
CA ASN A 61 7.24 -15.82 19.42
C ASN A 61 6.24 -14.81 20.01
N GLU A 62 4.98 -14.95 19.62
CA GLU A 62 3.84 -14.32 20.29
C GLU A 62 2.83 -15.44 20.58
N GLU A 63 3.13 -16.27 21.58
CA GLU A 63 2.07 -16.91 22.38
C GLU A 63 1.31 -15.78 23.08
N GLN A 64 0.37 -15.16 22.35
CA GLN A 64 -0.67 -14.34 22.98
C GLN A 64 -1.45 -15.24 23.94
N PRO A 65 -1.75 -14.83 25.18
CA PRO A 65 -2.79 -15.49 25.93
C PRO A 65 -4.09 -15.32 25.15
N ALA A 66 -4.70 -16.43 24.74
CA ALA A 66 -6.03 -16.45 24.18
C ALA A 66 -7.00 -15.87 25.22
N GLU A 67 -7.42 -14.62 25.04
CA GLU A 67 -8.59 -14.10 25.72
C GLU A 67 -9.80 -14.87 25.19
N SER A 68 -10.37 -15.69 26.06
CA SER A 68 -11.58 -16.47 25.84
C SER A 68 -12.70 -15.56 25.31
N LEU A 69 -13.22 -15.89 24.13
CA LEU A 69 -14.49 -15.37 23.65
C LEU A 69 -15.61 -15.96 24.51
N ASP A 70 -16.13 -15.19 25.46
CA ASP A 70 -17.45 -15.44 26.05
C ASP A 70 -18.50 -15.24 24.93
N GLN A 71 -18.97 -16.37 24.40
CA GLN A 71 -20.17 -16.45 23.58
C GLN A 71 -21.38 -16.26 24.49
N ASP A 72 -21.94 -15.06 24.53
CA ASP A 72 -23.31 -14.88 24.99
C ASP A 72 -24.23 -15.01 23.77
N GLU A 73 -24.86 -16.18 23.68
CA GLU A 73 -26.00 -16.47 22.81
C GLU A 73 -27.18 -15.55 23.19
N ASP A 74 -27.54 -14.60 22.32
CA ASP A 74 -28.88 -14.01 22.35
C ASP A 74 -29.42 -13.95 20.90
N GLN A 75 -30.08 -15.06 20.50
CA GLN A 75 -31.01 -15.04 19.37
C GLN A 75 -32.25 -14.24 19.77
N PRO A 76 -32.78 -13.42 18.85
CA PRO A 76 -34.16 -13.69 18.48
C PRO A 76 -34.44 -13.56 16.97
N THR A 77 -34.99 -14.65 16.44
CA THR A 77 -36.11 -14.76 15.47
C THR A 77 -36.14 -13.85 14.23
N GLU A 78 -36.16 -14.54 13.08
CA GLU A 78 -36.48 -14.01 11.74
C GLU A 78 -37.75 -13.14 11.71
N PRO A 79 -37.79 -12.15 10.80
CA PRO A 79 -38.99 -11.85 10.06
C PRO A 79 -38.78 -12.27 8.60
N THR A 80 -39.50 -13.31 8.22
CA THR A 80 -39.88 -13.58 6.83
C THR A 80 -40.60 -12.36 6.25
N GLY A 81 -40.16 -11.87 5.10
CA GLY A 81 -41.03 -11.10 4.20
C GLY A 81 -40.39 -9.94 3.44
N GLN A 82 -40.35 -10.11 2.11
CA GLN A 82 -40.55 -9.08 1.07
C GLN A 82 -39.40 -8.06 0.90
N ASP A 83 -38.95 -7.67 -0.29
CA ASP A 83 -39.45 -7.81 -1.66
C ASP A 83 -38.24 -7.55 -2.58
N GLU A 84 -38.33 -8.02 -3.81
CA GLU A 84 -37.36 -7.81 -4.88
C GLU A 84 -37.16 -6.32 -5.19
N ASP A 85 -35.92 -5.82 -5.22
CA ASP A 85 -35.62 -4.59 -5.96
C ASP A 85 -34.24 -4.71 -6.62
N GLN A 86 -34.27 -5.16 -7.87
CA GLN A 86 -33.15 -5.17 -8.80
C GLN A 86 -32.72 -3.72 -9.05
N PRO A 87 -31.41 -3.39 -9.11
CA PRO A 87 -31.02 -2.09 -9.62
C PRO A 87 -31.42 -2.01 -11.11
N ALA A 88 -32.37 -1.12 -11.39
CA ALA A 88 -32.83 -0.78 -12.74
C ALA A 88 -31.65 -0.42 -13.66
N GLU A 89 -31.69 -0.94 -14.88
CA GLU A 89 -30.82 -0.55 -15.98
C GLU A 89 -30.75 0.98 -16.11
N VAL A 90 -29.53 1.52 -16.10
CA VAL A 90 -29.27 2.92 -16.41
C VAL A 90 -29.60 3.11 -17.89
N THR A 91 -30.70 3.82 -18.15
CA THR A 91 -31.18 4.18 -19.48
C THR A 91 -30.12 5.00 -20.20
N ASP A 92 -29.74 4.51 -21.38
CA ASP A 92 -28.98 5.20 -22.41
C ASP A 92 -29.67 6.54 -22.75
N GLN A 93 -29.04 7.63 -22.35
CA GLN A 93 -29.46 8.99 -22.71
C GLN A 93 -28.59 9.40 -23.90
N GLU A 94 -29.05 9.10 -25.11
CA GLU A 94 -28.49 9.67 -26.34
C GLU A 94 -28.75 11.18 -26.34
N ASP A 95 -27.75 11.93 -25.87
CA ASP A 95 -27.63 13.37 -26.08
C ASP A 95 -27.42 13.65 -27.59
N ASP A 96 -28.45 14.23 -28.19
CA ASP A 96 -28.39 15.45 -29.02
C ASP A 96 -27.36 15.46 -30.18
N LEU A 97 -27.73 14.86 -31.31
CA LEU A 97 -27.13 15.14 -32.62
C LEU A 97 -28.21 15.15 -33.70
N TRP A 98 -28.85 16.30 -33.96
CA TRP A 98 -29.34 16.74 -35.29
C TRP A 98 -29.62 18.24 -35.33
#